data_AF-A0A6P0H7J1-F1
#
_entry.id   AF-A0A6P0H7J1-F1
#
_cell.length_a   1.000
_cell.length_b   1.000
_cell.length_c   1.000
_cell.angle_alpha   90.00
_cell.angle_beta   90.00
_cell.angle_gamma   90.00
#
_symmetry.space_group_name_H-M   'P 1'
#
loop_
_entity.id
_entity.type
_entity.pdbx_description
1 polymer ?
#
loop_
_entity_poly.entity_id
_entity_poly.type
_entity_poly.pdbx_seq_one_letter_code
_entity_poly.pdbx_strand_id
1 'polypeptide(L)'
;MHRSTARSRRTLLAVAVPVGLVLGGALTWQSTHAAFSATAQNADNTWRSGSVVLAAGGTGGALFSGPADDDLQPGSTRSRCIRVDYTGDVPADVRLYVSTPTAAPSTLDPYLVMSVERGTDVAAGALVDPDCSSGFTPATLAYNTARADDPAAGADRTLADLKDLHHDFATGLQVAPATAPDTHLTFRVTYAVADDDAAQRSQSRATFTWEAHNR
;
A
#
# COMPACT_ATOMS: atom_id res chain seq x y z
N MET A 1 -42.62 -6.04 63.02
CA MET A 1 -42.05 -5.40 61.81
C MET A 1 -40.58 -5.80 61.68
N HIS A 2 -39.92 -5.50 60.54
CA HIS A 2 -38.53 -5.84 60.17
C HIS A 2 -38.22 -7.36 60.11
N ARG A 3 -38.28 -8.00 58.93
CA ARG A 3 -37.34 -7.97 57.77
C ARG A 3 -36.08 -8.83 57.97
N SER A 4 -36.12 -10.05 57.44
CA SER A 4 -35.05 -11.05 57.41
C SER A 4 -34.01 -10.79 56.32
N THR A 5 -33.15 -9.78 56.51
CA THR A 5 -32.19 -9.29 55.51
C THR A 5 -30.98 -10.20 55.22
N ALA A 6 -30.76 -11.27 55.98
CA ALA A 6 -29.57 -12.11 55.86
C ALA A 6 -29.52 -13.02 54.62
N ARG A 7 -30.64 -13.63 54.21
CA ARG A 7 -30.63 -14.69 53.17
C ARG A 7 -30.50 -14.13 51.74
N SER A 8 -31.13 -13.00 51.43
CA SER A 8 -31.06 -12.34 50.11
C SER A 8 -29.64 -11.94 49.70
N ARG A 9 -28.81 -11.51 50.66
CA ARG A 9 -27.42 -11.08 50.40
C ARG A 9 -26.53 -12.20 49.86
N ARG A 10 -26.77 -13.46 50.26
CA ARG A 10 -26.04 -14.63 49.72
C ARG A 10 -26.44 -14.98 48.28
N THR A 11 -27.73 -14.89 47.94
CA THR A 11 -28.19 -15.17 46.57
C THR A 11 -27.71 -14.13 45.57
N LEU A 12 -27.65 -12.85 45.96
CA LEU A 12 -27.11 -11.78 45.12
C LEU A 12 -25.61 -12.00 44.81
N LEU A 13 -24.81 -12.39 45.81
CA LEU A 13 -23.39 -12.74 45.59
C LEU A 13 -23.21 -13.95 44.67
N ALA A 14 -24.05 -14.97 44.80
CA ALA A 14 -23.97 -16.20 43.99
C ALA A 14 -24.23 -15.96 42.48
N VAL A 15 -24.99 -14.92 42.12
CA VAL A 15 -25.25 -14.54 40.71
C VAL A 15 -24.25 -13.48 40.22
N ALA A 16 -23.83 -12.56 41.09
CA ALA A 16 -22.91 -11.49 40.71
C ALA A 16 -21.53 -12.01 40.24
N VAL A 17 -21.01 -13.09 40.84
CA VAL A 17 -19.72 -13.68 40.45
C VAL A 17 -19.73 -14.24 39.02
N PRO A 18 -20.60 -15.20 38.63
CA PRO A 18 -20.61 -15.71 37.25
C PRO A 18 -20.99 -14.64 36.22
N VAL A 19 -21.89 -13.70 36.54
CA VAL A 19 -22.22 -12.59 35.63
C VAL A 19 -21.01 -11.66 35.44
N GLY A 20 -20.29 -11.32 36.50
CA GLY A 20 -19.05 -10.54 36.41
C GLY A 20 -17.94 -11.26 35.63
N LEU A 21 -17.85 -12.59 35.74
CA LEU A 21 -16.87 -13.40 35.02
C LEU A 21 -17.22 -13.51 33.52
N VAL A 22 -18.51 -13.67 33.16
CA VAL A 22 -18.98 -13.63 31.77
C VAL A 22 -18.79 -12.24 31.15
N LEU A 23 -19.13 -11.17 31.86
CA LEU A 23 -18.94 -9.79 31.37
C LEU A 23 -17.46 -9.43 31.25
N GLY A 24 -16.63 -9.80 32.24
CA GLY A 24 -15.17 -9.63 32.17
C GLY A 24 -14.57 -10.40 30.99
N GLY A 25 -14.97 -11.67 30.82
CA GLY A 25 -14.58 -12.50 29.68
C GLY A 25 -14.95 -11.86 28.34
N ALA A 26 -16.19 -11.38 28.18
CA ALA A 26 -16.65 -10.70 26.97
C ALA A 26 -15.92 -9.37 26.68
N LEU A 27 -15.49 -8.64 27.72
CA LEU A 27 -14.67 -7.44 27.58
C LEU A 27 -13.22 -7.78 27.18
N THR A 28 -12.63 -8.85 27.71
CA THR A 28 -11.32 -9.35 27.26
C THR A 28 -11.35 -10.08 25.91
N TRP A 29 -12.54 -10.49 25.45
CA TRP A 29 -12.76 -11.08 24.12
C TRP A 29 -12.82 -10.01 23.02
N GLN A 30 -12.96 -8.71 23.37
CA GLN A 30 -12.61 -7.64 22.44
C GLN A 30 -11.09 -7.63 22.30
N SER A 31 -10.64 -8.41 21.32
CA SER A 31 -9.28 -8.90 21.19
C SER A 31 -8.28 -7.76 21.02
N THR A 32 -7.23 -7.80 21.84
CA THR A 32 -5.97 -7.11 21.57
C THR A 32 -5.30 -7.75 20.36
N HIS A 33 -5.84 -7.50 19.16
CA HIS A 33 -5.16 -7.81 17.90
C HIS A 33 -3.91 -6.94 17.82
N ALA A 34 -2.77 -7.53 18.17
CA ALA A 34 -1.49 -7.06 17.66
C ALA A 34 -1.50 -7.31 16.15
N ALA A 35 -1.91 -6.31 15.38
CA ALA A 35 -1.69 -6.30 13.94
C ALA A 35 -0.17 -6.15 13.72
N PHE A 36 0.47 -7.19 13.22
CA PHE A 36 1.90 -7.16 12.91
C PHE A 36 2.08 -6.54 11.53
N SER A 37 2.24 -5.22 11.51
CA SER A 37 2.50 -4.46 10.29
C SER A 37 3.99 -4.40 9.94
N ALA A 38 4.30 -4.57 8.66
CA ALA A 38 5.64 -4.37 8.10
C ALA A 38 5.54 -3.47 6.85
N THR A 39 6.23 -2.33 6.88
CA THR A 39 6.11 -1.25 5.89
C THR A 39 7.32 -1.15 4.97
N ALA A 40 7.15 -1.46 3.69
CA ALA A 40 8.12 -1.20 2.63
C ALA A 40 7.98 0.25 2.15
N GLN A 41 8.51 1.16 2.95
CA GLN A 41 8.56 2.57 2.62
C GLN A 41 9.61 2.83 1.53
N ASN A 42 9.16 3.08 0.30
CA ASN A 42 9.96 3.79 -0.68
C ASN A 42 9.94 5.30 -0.35
N ALA A 43 10.40 5.63 0.86
CA ALA A 43 10.50 6.99 1.38
C ALA A 43 11.54 7.78 0.57
N ASP A 44 11.35 9.10 0.51
CA ASP A 44 12.12 9.99 -0.35
C ASP A 44 12.15 9.54 -1.82
N ASN A 45 10.97 9.21 -2.38
CA ASN A 45 10.73 9.22 -3.83
C ASN A 45 11.02 10.63 -4.37
N THR A 46 12.28 10.81 -4.74
CA THR A 46 12.96 12.07 -5.01
C THR A 46 14.19 11.78 -5.85
N TRP A 47 14.74 12.83 -6.44
CA TRP A 47 16.10 12.84 -6.96
C TRP A 47 17.13 12.89 -5.79
N ARG A 48 17.20 11.76 -5.03
CA ARG A 48 17.97 11.46 -3.79
C ARG A 48 17.52 12.19 -2.51
N SER A 49 17.47 11.62 -1.29
CA SER A 49 17.57 10.23 -0.71
C SER A 49 17.34 10.35 0.83
N GLY A 50 16.78 9.41 1.62
CA GLY A 50 16.58 7.95 1.53
C GLY A 50 17.66 7.13 2.28
N SER A 51 17.41 6.08 3.11
CA SER A 51 16.15 5.45 3.62
C SER A 51 16.41 4.45 4.81
N VAL A 52 15.38 3.79 5.38
CA VAL A 52 15.42 2.63 6.35
C VAL A 52 14.63 1.44 5.75
N VAL A 53 14.82 0.20 6.23
CA VAL A 53 14.70 -1.02 5.40
C VAL A 53 13.40 -1.83 5.56
N LEU A 54 12.68 -1.98 4.45
CA LEU A 54 12.18 -3.28 3.96
C LEU A 54 12.79 -3.48 2.56
N ALA A 55 13.17 -4.70 2.19
CA ALA A 55 13.99 -4.93 1.00
C ALA A 55 13.19 -4.84 -0.31
N ALA A 56 13.39 -3.74 -1.05
CA ALA A 56 13.19 -3.76 -2.50
C ALA A 56 14.25 -4.69 -3.12
N GLY A 57 13.84 -5.57 -4.03
CA GLY A 57 14.70 -6.62 -4.58
C GLY A 57 15.80 -6.14 -5.54
N GLY A 58 15.77 -4.85 -5.90
CA GLY A 58 16.88 -4.05 -6.42
C GLY A 58 16.97 -2.76 -5.60
N THR A 59 18.10 -2.04 -5.70
CA THR A 59 18.47 -0.85 -4.89
C THR A 59 17.28 0.02 -4.44
N GLY A 60 17.05 0.10 -3.12
CA GLY A 60 15.92 0.81 -2.50
C GLY A 60 15.97 2.34 -2.56
N GLY A 61 15.94 2.88 -3.78
CA GLY A 61 15.65 4.28 -4.08
C GLY A 61 14.28 4.45 -4.74
N ALA A 62 13.98 5.68 -5.14
CA ALA A 62 12.76 6.05 -5.84
C ALA A 62 12.51 5.18 -7.09
N LEU A 63 11.24 4.93 -7.42
CA LEU A 63 10.89 4.31 -8.71
C LEU A 63 11.23 5.28 -9.85
N PHE A 64 10.84 6.54 -9.69
CA PHE A 64 11.04 7.61 -10.66
C PHE A 64 12.03 8.62 -10.10
N SER A 65 13.30 8.50 -10.52
CA SER A 65 14.35 9.49 -10.26
C SER A 65 15.45 9.41 -11.30
N GLY A 66 15.64 10.48 -12.05
CA GLY A 66 16.69 10.66 -13.05
C GLY A 66 16.37 11.84 -13.97
N PRO A 67 17.34 12.37 -14.75
CA PRO A 67 17.13 13.55 -15.59
C PRO A 67 15.99 13.40 -16.60
N ALA A 68 15.80 12.19 -17.12
CA ALA A 68 14.70 11.88 -18.03
C ALA A 68 13.34 11.69 -17.32
N ASP A 69 13.27 11.84 -16.00
CA ASP A 69 12.03 11.98 -15.21
C ASP A 69 11.80 13.46 -14.79
N ASP A 70 12.78 14.36 -14.95
CA ASP A 70 12.67 15.81 -14.65
C ASP A 70 12.02 16.60 -15.82
N ASP A 71 12.54 16.43 -17.04
CA ASP A 71 12.11 17.17 -18.24
C ASP A 71 10.92 16.49 -18.95
N LEU A 72 9.77 16.37 -18.28
CA LEU A 72 8.57 15.76 -18.85
C LEU A 72 7.73 16.76 -19.68
N GLN A 73 7.51 16.42 -20.95
CA GLN A 73 6.54 17.08 -21.84
C GLN A 73 5.17 16.37 -21.80
N PRO A 74 4.05 17.02 -22.20
CA PRO A 74 2.78 16.35 -22.44
C PRO A 74 2.94 15.11 -23.35
N GLY A 75 2.17 14.06 -23.09
CA GLY A 75 2.31 12.76 -23.74
C GLY A 75 3.52 11.92 -23.32
N SER A 76 4.37 12.38 -22.38
CA SER A 76 5.49 11.58 -21.87
C SER A 76 5.00 10.39 -21.05
N THR A 77 5.48 9.19 -21.37
CA THR A 77 5.14 7.94 -20.67
C THR A 77 6.38 7.20 -20.15
N ARG A 78 6.20 6.45 -19.05
CA ARG A 78 7.26 5.61 -18.47
C ARG A 78 6.70 4.49 -17.59
N SER A 79 7.31 3.31 -17.72
CA SER A 79 7.15 2.20 -16.79
C SER A 79 8.36 2.06 -15.86
N ARG A 80 8.11 1.59 -14.63
CA ARG A 80 9.12 1.16 -13.66
C ARG A 80 8.69 -0.13 -12.98
N CYS A 81 9.64 -1.05 -12.78
CA CYS A 81 9.39 -2.34 -12.15
C CYS A 81 10.16 -2.51 -10.83
N ILE A 82 9.57 -3.27 -9.91
CA ILE A 82 10.10 -3.55 -8.58
C ILE A 82 9.72 -4.96 -8.12
N ARG A 83 10.64 -5.62 -7.42
CA ARG A 83 10.38 -6.83 -6.64
C ARG A 83 10.18 -6.46 -5.16
N VAL A 84 9.12 -6.97 -4.55
CA VAL A 84 8.79 -6.78 -3.13
C VAL A 84 8.78 -8.15 -2.47
N ASP A 85 9.73 -8.37 -1.56
CA ASP A 85 9.94 -9.67 -0.92
C ASP A 85 9.09 -9.80 0.35
N TYR A 86 8.09 -10.69 0.36
CA TYR A 86 7.32 -11.02 1.56
C TYR A 86 7.92 -12.22 2.30
N THR A 87 8.78 -11.91 3.28
CA THR A 87 9.50 -12.90 4.11
C THR A 87 8.92 -13.05 5.52
N GLY A 88 7.60 -12.88 5.68
CA GLY A 88 6.92 -13.03 6.97
C GLY A 88 6.40 -14.45 7.20
N ASP A 89 6.37 -14.92 8.45
CA ASP A 89 6.06 -16.32 8.81
C ASP A 89 4.56 -16.71 8.76
N VAL A 90 3.66 -15.76 8.47
CA VAL A 90 2.20 -15.98 8.42
C VAL A 90 1.60 -15.39 7.13
N PRO A 91 0.43 -15.86 6.66
CA PRO A 91 -0.22 -15.24 5.51
C PRO A 91 -0.69 -13.80 5.79
N ALA A 92 -0.49 -12.89 4.83
CA ALA A 92 -0.81 -11.47 4.96
C ALA A 92 -1.43 -10.86 3.70
N ASP A 93 -2.24 -9.81 3.85
CA ASP A 93 -2.63 -8.97 2.73
C ASP A 93 -1.55 -7.91 2.50
N VAL A 94 -0.98 -7.87 1.29
CA VAL A 94 -0.13 -6.74 0.86
C VAL A 94 -0.98 -5.72 0.13
N ARG A 95 -0.88 -4.47 0.59
CA ARG A 95 -1.54 -3.30 -0.01
C ARG A 95 -0.52 -2.28 -0.49
N LEU A 96 -0.88 -1.56 -1.54
CA LEU A 96 -0.15 -0.39 -2.04
C LEU A 96 -0.96 0.88 -1.73
N TYR A 97 -0.32 1.87 -1.13
CA TYR A 97 -0.89 3.21 -0.96
C TYR A 97 0.14 4.30 -1.32
N VAL A 98 -0.37 5.49 -1.60
CA VAL A 98 0.38 6.61 -2.16
C VAL A 98 0.18 7.86 -1.31
N SER A 99 1.24 8.32 -0.68
CA SER A 99 1.23 9.51 0.18
C SER A 99 1.98 10.68 -0.46
N THR A 100 1.60 11.92 -0.13
CA THR A 100 2.36 13.13 -0.52
C THR A 100 3.32 13.50 0.60
N PRO A 101 4.65 13.60 0.36
CA PRO A 101 5.59 14.06 1.37
C PRO A 101 5.28 15.48 1.86
N THR A 102 5.56 15.77 3.14
CA THR A 102 5.24 17.06 3.76
C THR A 102 5.82 18.24 2.97
N ALA A 103 4.97 19.22 2.63
CA ALA A 103 5.29 20.39 1.83
C ALA A 103 5.86 20.11 0.41
N ALA A 104 5.65 18.90 -0.13
CA ALA A 104 5.92 18.62 -1.54
C ALA A 104 4.90 19.27 -2.49
N PRO A 105 5.29 19.58 -3.73
CA PRO A 105 4.35 19.99 -4.77
C PRO A 105 3.48 18.81 -5.22
N SER A 106 2.30 19.16 -5.74
CA SER A 106 1.23 18.26 -6.19
C SER A 106 0.54 18.76 -7.48
N THR A 107 1.06 19.79 -8.13
CA THR A 107 0.38 20.47 -9.24
C THR A 107 0.32 19.64 -10.52
N LEU A 108 1.19 18.62 -10.64
CA LEU A 108 1.18 17.66 -11.75
C LEU A 108 0.28 16.44 -11.44
N ASP A 109 -0.21 16.27 -10.20
CA ASP A 109 -1.00 15.09 -9.78
C ASP A 109 -2.25 14.84 -10.64
N PRO A 110 -3.04 15.85 -11.06
CA PRO A 110 -4.23 15.65 -11.90
C PRO A 110 -3.90 15.30 -13.36
N TYR A 111 -2.63 15.42 -13.78
CA TYR A 111 -2.20 15.24 -15.18
C TYR A 111 -1.31 14.02 -15.38
N LEU A 112 -0.90 13.33 -14.31
CA LEU A 112 -0.25 12.02 -14.37
C LEU A 112 -1.33 10.94 -14.34
N VAL A 113 -1.71 10.40 -15.50
CA VAL A 113 -2.48 9.15 -15.57
C VAL A 113 -1.58 8.02 -15.10
N MET A 114 -2.07 7.16 -14.21
CA MET A 114 -1.31 6.13 -13.54
C MET A 114 -1.93 4.75 -13.78
N SER A 115 -1.11 3.70 -13.78
CA SER A 115 -1.56 2.31 -13.69
C SER A 115 -0.62 1.49 -12.83
N VAL A 116 -1.16 0.55 -12.06
CA VAL A 116 -0.38 -0.41 -11.27
C VAL A 116 -0.73 -1.82 -11.71
N GLU A 117 0.27 -2.59 -12.09
CA GLU A 117 0.13 -3.95 -12.61
C GLU A 117 0.99 -4.89 -11.77
N ARG A 118 0.36 -5.91 -11.16
CA ARG A 118 1.08 -7.04 -10.57
C ARG A 118 1.56 -7.96 -11.68
N GLY A 119 2.81 -8.38 -11.59
CA GLY A 119 3.37 -9.45 -12.41
C GLY A 119 3.25 -10.80 -11.72
N THR A 120 3.75 -11.85 -12.38
CA THR A 120 3.90 -13.16 -11.74
C THR A 120 4.87 -13.08 -10.57
N ASP A 121 4.66 -13.92 -9.56
CA ASP A 121 5.60 -14.08 -8.46
C ASP A 121 6.88 -14.77 -8.99
N VAL A 122 8.03 -14.46 -8.40
CA VAL A 122 9.34 -14.92 -8.88
C VAL A 122 10.07 -15.76 -7.81
N ALA A 123 11.19 -16.40 -8.19
CA ALA A 123 12.04 -17.12 -7.25
C ALA A 123 12.81 -16.16 -6.34
N ALA A 124 13.21 -16.65 -5.15
CA ALA A 124 14.04 -15.91 -4.21
C ALA A 124 15.31 -15.34 -4.87
N GLY A 125 15.51 -14.04 -4.73
CA GLY A 125 16.66 -13.33 -5.31
C GLY A 125 16.62 -13.12 -6.83
N ALA A 126 15.56 -13.51 -7.54
CA ALA A 126 15.42 -13.26 -8.97
C ALA A 126 15.44 -11.75 -9.26
N LEU A 127 16.26 -11.32 -10.22
CA LEU A 127 16.36 -9.91 -10.61
C LEU A 127 15.12 -9.48 -11.41
N VAL A 128 14.72 -8.23 -11.21
CA VAL A 128 13.70 -7.53 -11.99
C VAL A 128 14.32 -6.19 -12.37
N ASP A 129 14.44 -5.91 -13.67
CA ASP A 129 15.11 -4.70 -14.12
C ASP A 129 14.22 -3.47 -13.86
N PRO A 130 14.77 -2.35 -13.33
CA PRO A 130 13.95 -1.20 -12.95
C PRO A 130 13.14 -0.59 -14.11
N ASP A 131 13.56 -0.77 -15.36
CA ASP A 131 12.86 -0.30 -16.56
C ASP A 131 11.85 -1.33 -17.14
N CYS A 132 11.65 -2.46 -16.46
CA CYS A 132 10.84 -3.60 -16.89
C CYS A 132 11.38 -4.37 -18.12
N SER A 133 12.64 -4.18 -18.53
CA SER A 133 13.21 -4.87 -19.70
C SER A 133 13.40 -6.38 -19.48
N SER A 134 13.64 -6.85 -18.25
CA SER A 134 13.58 -8.26 -17.87
C SER A 134 13.05 -8.49 -16.45
N GLY A 135 12.78 -9.76 -16.11
CA GLY A 135 12.32 -10.22 -14.80
C GLY A 135 10.85 -9.96 -14.46
N PHE A 136 10.16 -9.08 -15.20
CA PHE A 136 8.72 -8.84 -15.03
C PHE A 136 7.87 -9.57 -16.09
N THR A 137 6.93 -10.41 -15.67
CA THR A 137 5.89 -10.98 -16.53
C THR A 137 4.52 -10.46 -16.09
N PRO A 138 3.76 -9.72 -16.92
CA PRO A 138 2.47 -9.15 -16.52
C PRO A 138 1.45 -10.21 -16.10
N ALA A 139 0.65 -9.95 -15.06
CA ALA A 139 -0.40 -10.86 -14.59
C ALA A 139 -1.77 -10.18 -14.39
N THR A 140 -1.84 -9.08 -13.62
CA THR A 140 -3.10 -8.43 -13.25
C THR A 140 -2.95 -6.92 -13.05
N LEU A 141 -3.77 -6.10 -13.71
CA LEU A 141 -3.93 -4.69 -13.36
C LEU A 141 -4.64 -4.56 -12.01
N ALA A 142 -3.94 -3.98 -11.03
CA ALA A 142 -4.47 -3.66 -9.71
C ALA A 142 -5.04 -2.23 -9.63
N TYR A 143 -4.65 -1.36 -10.56
CA TYR A 143 -5.20 -0.01 -10.71
C TYR A 143 -5.16 0.43 -12.18
N ASN A 144 -6.22 1.11 -12.60
CA ASN A 144 -6.57 1.44 -14.00
C ASN A 144 -7.07 0.23 -14.82
N THR A 145 -7.87 0.48 -15.86
CA THR A 145 -8.49 -0.51 -16.75
C THR A 145 -7.55 -1.01 -17.85
N ALA A 146 -6.56 -0.20 -18.20
CA ALA A 146 -5.42 -0.55 -19.02
C ALA A 146 -4.14 -0.02 -18.35
N ARG A 147 -2.97 -0.23 -18.95
CA ARG A 147 -1.78 0.52 -18.52
C ARG A 147 -1.87 1.96 -18.98
N ALA A 148 -1.26 2.89 -18.23
CA ALA A 148 -1.35 4.33 -18.50
C ALA A 148 -0.78 4.75 -19.87
N ASP A 149 0.03 3.90 -20.51
CA ASP A 149 0.57 4.07 -21.86
C ASP A 149 -0.37 3.58 -22.98
N ASP A 150 -1.53 3.02 -22.63
CA ASP A 150 -2.56 2.53 -23.56
C ASP A 150 -3.74 3.52 -23.68
N PRO A 151 -4.21 3.87 -24.90
CA PRO A 151 -5.39 4.72 -25.09
C PRO A 151 -6.70 4.23 -24.45
N ALA A 152 -6.78 2.97 -23.99
CA ALA A 152 -7.90 2.42 -23.23
C ALA A 152 -7.80 2.64 -21.71
N ALA A 153 -6.80 3.38 -21.23
CA ALA A 153 -6.68 3.79 -19.83
C ALA A 153 -7.79 4.78 -19.43
N GLY A 154 -8.31 4.63 -18.21
CA GLY A 154 -9.13 5.66 -17.59
C GLY A 154 -8.31 6.91 -17.31
N ALA A 155 -8.58 8.01 -18.01
CA ALA A 155 -7.90 9.29 -17.81
C ALA A 155 -8.23 9.95 -16.45
N ASP A 156 -9.28 9.48 -15.75
CA ASP A 156 -9.61 9.80 -14.37
C ASP A 156 -8.63 9.19 -13.36
N ARG A 157 -7.97 8.07 -13.72
CA ARG A 157 -7.08 7.28 -12.87
C ARG A 157 -5.71 7.93 -12.73
N THR A 158 -5.71 9.08 -12.08
CA THR A 158 -4.56 9.98 -11.95
C THR A 158 -3.74 9.71 -10.69
N LEU A 159 -2.60 10.37 -10.54
CA LEU A 159 -1.86 10.42 -9.29
C LEU A 159 -2.64 11.15 -8.19
N ALA A 160 -3.54 12.07 -8.56
CA ALA A 160 -4.50 12.67 -7.63
C ALA A 160 -5.54 11.64 -7.12
N ASP A 161 -6.15 10.84 -8.00
CA ASP A 161 -7.09 9.77 -7.63
C ASP A 161 -6.42 8.72 -6.71
N LEU A 162 -5.16 8.33 -6.99
CA LEU A 162 -4.37 7.48 -6.08
C LEU A 162 -4.16 8.11 -4.69
N LYS A 163 -3.85 9.40 -4.63
CA LYS A 163 -3.57 10.13 -3.37
C LYS A 163 -4.82 10.46 -2.56
N ASP A 164 -5.98 10.56 -3.19
CA ASP A 164 -7.26 10.78 -2.51
C ASP A 164 -7.86 9.45 -2.03
N LEU A 165 -7.94 8.44 -2.91
CA LEU A 165 -8.64 7.19 -2.64
C LEU A 165 -7.79 6.09 -1.99
N HIS A 166 -6.45 6.18 -2.05
CA HIS A 166 -5.54 5.11 -1.63
C HIS A 166 -4.31 5.66 -0.89
N HIS A 167 -4.53 6.40 0.20
CA HIS A 167 -3.49 7.14 0.93
C HIS A 167 -2.90 6.43 2.17
N ASP A 168 -3.55 5.39 2.67
CA ASP A 168 -3.12 4.61 3.84
C ASP A 168 -3.39 3.10 3.67
N PHE A 169 -3.05 2.27 4.67
CA PHE A 169 -3.33 0.84 4.60
C PHE A 169 -4.83 0.50 4.51
N ALA A 170 -5.70 1.24 5.20
CA ALA A 170 -7.13 0.96 5.26
C ALA A 170 -7.83 1.18 3.91
N THR A 171 -7.38 2.20 3.17
CA THR A 171 -7.85 2.62 1.85
C THR A 171 -7.06 2.02 0.68
N GLY A 172 -5.82 1.57 0.93
CA GLY A 172 -4.85 1.16 -0.08
C GLY A 172 -5.29 0.00 -0.99
N LEU A 173 -4.78 0.04 -2.23
CA LEU A 173 -4.98 -0.95 -3.28
C LEU A 173 -4.56 -2.35 -2.82
N GLN A 174 -5.46 -3.32 -2.85
CA GLN A 174 -5.16 -4.70 -2.48
C GLN A 174 -4.40 -5.43 -3.60
N VAL A 175 -3.08 -5.29 -3.61
CA VAL A 175 -2.20 -5.82 -4.67
C VAL A 175 -1.85 -7.30 -4.50
N ALA A 176 -1.87 -7.84 -3.27
CA ALA A 176 -1.70 -9.27 -3.03
C ALA A 176 -2.50 -9.75 -1.79
N PRO A 177 -3.74 -10.24 -1.96
CA PRO A 177 -4.51 -10.82 -0.86
C PRO A 177 -3.94 -12.18 -0.42
N ALA A 178 -3.96 -12.45 0.89
CA ALA A 178 -3.56 -13.73 1.49
C ALA A 178 -2.22 -14.29 0.97
N THR A 179 -1.23 -13.42 0.80
CA THR A 179 0.14 -13.73 0.36
C THR A 179 0.78 -14.71 1.35
N ALA A 180 1.34 -15.81 0.85
CA ALA A 180 1.99 -16.82 1.68
C ALA A 180 3.41 -16.39 2.09
N PRO A 181 3.97 -16.94 3.20
CA PRO A 181 5.39 -16.82 3.51
C PRO A 181 6.31 -17.15 2.33
N ASP A 182 7.45 -16.46 2.25
CA ASP A 182 8.48 -16.62 1.20
C ASP A 182 7.96 -16.38 -0.24
N THR A 183 7.12 -15.34 -0.41
CA THR A 183 6.60 -14.93 -1.73
C THR A 183 7.31 -13.68 -2.24
N HIS A 184 7.87 -13.74 -3.45
CA HIS A 184 8.55 -12.61 -4.10
C HIS A 184 7.63 -11.99 -5.15
N LEU A 185 6.93 -10.93 -4.75
CA LEU A 185 5.95 -10.24 -5.58
C LEU A 185 6.67 -9.35 -6.61
N THR A 186 6.12 -9.21 -7.82
CA THR A 186 6.61 -8.24 -8.81
C THR A 186 5.53 -7.24 -9.19
N PHE A 187 5.91 -5.98 -9.36
CA PHE A 187 5.00 -4.89 -9.72
C PHE A 187 5.60 -4.01 -10.80
N ARG A 188 4.75 -3.55 -11.72
CA ARG A 188 4.99 -2.44 -12.63
C ARG A 188 4.11 -1.26 -12.22
N VAL A 189 4.72 -0.09 -12.08
CA VAL A 189 4.02 1.20 -12.03
C VAL A 189 4.31 1.94 -13.33
N THR A 190 3.28 2.43 -13.99
CA THR A 190 3.40 3.21 -15.24
C THR A 190 2.70 4.54 -15.04
N TYR A 191 3.31 5.62 -15.52
CA TYR A 191 2.66 6.91 -15.71
C TYR A 191 2.59 7.29 -17.19
N ALA A 192 1.60 8.10 -17.54
CA ALA A 192 1.58 8.95 -18.72
C ALA A 192 1.16 10.37 -18.33
N VAL A 193 1.90 11.38 -18.82
CA VAL A 193 1.50 12.78 -18.71
C VAL A 193 0.42 13.04 -19.75
N ALA A 194 -0.74 13.53 -19.31
CA ALA A 194 -1.85 13.91 -20.18
C ALA A 194 -1.42 14.94 -21.23
N ASP A 195 -2.06 14.90 -22.41
CA ASP A 195 -1.83 15.87 -23.48
C ASP A 195 -2.63 17.16 -23.19
N ASP A 196 -2.20 17.89 -22.15
CA ASP A 196 -2.83 19.11 -21.64
C ASP A 196 -1.78 20.19 -21.35
N ASP A 197 -1.97 21.40 -21.88
CA ASP A 197 -1.09 22.55 -21.66
C ASP A 197 -1.01 22.95 -20.17
N ALA A 198 -2.03 22.65 -19.37
CA ALA A 198 -2.03 22.90 -17.92
C ALA A 198 -1.05 22.00 -17.15
N ALA A 199 -0.59 20.89 -17.74
CA ALA A 199 0.49 20.07 -17.16
C ALA A 199 1.87 20.76 -17.23
N GLN A 200 2.06 21.75 -18.12
CA GLN A 200 3.35 22.42 -18.30
C GLN A 200 3.83 23.14 -17.03
N ARG A 201 5.13 23.00 -16.69
CA ARG A 201 5.79 23.67 -15.53
C ARG A 201 5.18 23.30 -14.16
N SER A 202 4.38 22.25 -14.09
CA SER A 202 3.87 21.68 -12.84
C SER A 202 4.85 20.64 -12.27
N GLN A 203 4.70 20.28 -10.99
CA GLN A 203 5.55 19.25 -10.35
C GLN A 203 4.75 18.46 -9.32
N SER A 204 5.13 17.20 -9.13
CA SER A 204 4.59 16.31 -8.11
C SER A 204 5.69 15.54 -7.37
N ARG A 205 5.40 15.12 -6.14
CA ARG A 205 6.10 14.02 -5.45
C ARG A 205 5.10 13.08 -4.80
N ALA A 206 5.43 11.80 -4.73
CA ALA A 206 4.57 10.76 -4.18
C ALA A 206 5.43 9.62 -3.61
N THR A 207 5.11 9.17 -2.40
CA THR A 207 5.72 8.00 -1.76
C THR A 207 4.80 6.81 -1.91
N PHE A 208 5.18 5.88 -2.79
CA PHE A 208 4.54 4.58 -2.95
C PHE A 208 5.01 3.66 -1.81
N THR A 209 4.07 3.11 -1.04
CA THR A 209 4.36 2.21 0.08
C THR A 209 3.64 0.88 -0.12
N TRP A 210 4.39 -0.22 -0.08
CA TRP A 210 3.82 -1.55 0.05
C TRP A 210 3.84 -1.93 1.53
N GLU A 211 2.70 -2.29 2.09
CA GLU A 211 2.60 -2.70 3.49
C GLU A 211 1.83 -4.01 3.58
N ALA A 212 2.29 -4.89 4.48
CA ALA A 212 1.66 -6.18 4.74
C ALA A 212 1.09 -6.21 6.16
N HIS A 213 -0.19 -6.55 6.30
CA HIS A 213 -0.82 -6.88 7.60
C HIS A 213 -1.29 -8.33 7.58
N ASN A 214 -1.03 -9.06 8.66
CA ASN A 214 -1.74 -10.31 8.92
C ASN A 214 -3.22 -10.03 9.25
N ARG A 215 -4.09 -11.02 9.02
CA ARG A 215 -5.45 -11.05 9.58
C ARG A 215 -5.49 -11.82 10.90
#